data_AF-A0A7S2YJK7-F1
#
_entry.id   AF-A0A7S2YJK7-F1
#
_cell.length_a   1.000
_cell.length_b   1.000
_cell.length_c   1.000
_cell.angle_alpha   90.00
_cell.angle_beta   90.00
_cell.angle_gamma   90.00
#
_symmetry.space_group_name_H-M   'P 1'
#
loop_
_entity.id
_entity.type
_entity.pdbx_description
1 polymer ?
#
loop_
_entity_poly.entity_id
_entity_poly.type
_entity_poly.pdbx_seq_one_letter_code
_entity_poly.pdbx_strand_id
1 'polypeptide(L)'
;DAKEMSDATFDSLSQFADTLDYVHVIPDPYRVRIAWGGFSMVNATLQMFKYAVGLLPCTVGGQIDFHKVVHISSTTYPIASKAKIREEISKYPLDANFMQVVNFPLRPPHWSYFCECDDKLHRIYDLEVPTGTKSGFDLYTASQWFILSSDFAQYLALAEPGSFVYGFLEYAEHIVVADETFFGTVLKN
;
A
#
# COMPACT_ATOMS: atom_id res chain seq x y z
N ASP A 1 4.22 25.38 2.29
CA ASP A 1 3.12 24.84 1.48
C ASP A 1 1.99 24.33 2.37
N ALA A 2 0.80 24.88 2.13
CA ALA A 2 -0.36 24.87 3.03
C ALA A 2 -1.18 23.57 2.95
N LYS A 3 -0.55 22.41 3.12
CA LYS A 3 -1.32 21.21 3.47
C LYS A 3 -1.87 21.39 4.88
N GLU A 4 -3.17 21.20 5.01
CA GLU A 4 -3.86 21.27 6.29
C GLU A 4 -3.24 20.25 7.26
N MET A 5 -2.96 20.69 8.48
CA MET A 5 -2.48 19.80 9.53
C MET A 5 -3.61 18.82 9.86
N SER A 6 -3.31 17.53 9.92
CA SER A 6 -4.29 16.49 10.24
C SER A 6 -4.33 16.13 11.72
N ASP A 7 -3.72 16.94 12.59
CA ASP A 7 -3.56 16.67 14.03
C ASP A 7 -4.91 16.55 14.73
N ALA A 8 -5.84 17.49 14.49
CA ALA A 8 -7.18 17.42 15.08
C ALA A 8 -7.96 16.16 14.64
N THR A 9 -7.79 15.75 13.38
CA THR A 9 -8.37 14.51 12.86
C THR A 9 -7.74 13.30 13.54
N PHE A 10 -6.42 13.29 13.70
CA PHE A 10 -5.70 12.22 14.38
C PHE A 10 -6.11 12.10 15.85
N ASP A 11 -6.22 13.21 16.58
CA ASP A 11 -6.64 13.23 17.98
C ASP A 11 -8.05 12.65 18.14
N SER A 12 -8.97 13.07 17.26
CA SER A 12 -10.34 12.56 17.23
C SER A 12 -10.41 11.06 16.92
N LEU A 13 -9.63 10.59 15.94
CA LEU A 13 -9.55 9.17 15.60
C LEU A 13 -8.91 8.33 16.71
N SER A 14 -7.91 8.87 17.40
CA SER A 14 -7.23 8.19 18.51
C SER A 14 -8.19 8.03 19.70
N GLN A 15 -8.90 9.09 20.07
CA GLN A 15 -9.95 9.02 21.10
C GLN A 15 -11.05 8.03 20.74
N PHE A 16 -11.44 7.95 19.47
CA PHE A 16 -12.41 6.95 19.01
C PHE A 16 -11.85 5.53 19.09
N ALA A 17 -10.60 5.32 18.70
CA ALA A 17 -9.93 4.02 18.77
C ALA A 17 -9.84 3.49 20.21
N ASP A 18 -9.60 4.37 21.19
CA ASP A 18 -9.58 4.01 22.61
C ASP A 18 -10.93 3.44 23.12
N THR A 19 -12.03 3.63 22.37
CA THR A 19 -13.34 3.09 22.74
C THR A 19 -13.60 1.67 22.24
N LEU A 20 -12.76 1.12 21.34
CA LEU A 20 -13.00 -0.16 20.67
C LEU A 20 -11.69 -0.94 20.46
N ASP A 21 -11.56 -2.11 21.10
CA ASP A 21 -10.34 -2.95 21.04
C ASP A 21 -9.91 -3.39 19.62
N TYR A 22 -10.82 -3.34 18.64
CA TYR A 22 -10.58 -3.73 17.24
C TYR A 22 -10.39 -2.55 16.29
N VAL A 23 -10.37 -1.33 16.81
CA VAL A 23 -10.07 -0.11 16.05
C VAL A 23 -8.70 0.37 16.47
N HIS A 24 -7.81 0.49 15.50
CA HIS A 24 -6.42 0.86 15.73
C HIS A 24 -6.06 2.08 14.89
N VAL A 25 -5.29 3.00 15.47
CA VAL A 25 -4.67 4.12 14.77
C VAL A 25 -3.16 3.94 14.86
N ILE A 26 -2.48 4.05 13.73
CA ILE A 26 -1.02 3.97 13.69
C ILE A 26 -0.45 5.23 14.36
N PRO A 27 0.35 5.09 15.43
CA PRO A 27 0.91 6.24 16.14
C PRO A 27 2.12 6.82 15.40
N ASP A 28 2.49 8.04 15.76
CA ASP A 28 3.84 8.55 15.45
C ASP A 28 4.91 7.67 16.12
N PRO A 29 6.07 7.43 15.49
CA PRO A 29 6.57 8.04 14.25
C PRO A 29 6.21 7.28 12.95
N TYR A 30 5.29 6.30 13.00
CA TYR A 30 5.00 5.42 11.86
C TYR A 30 3.94 5.99 10.91
N ARG A 31 3.36 7.14 11.24
CA ARG A 31 2.51 7.89 10.32
C ARG A 31 3.35 8.51 9.22
N VAL A 32 2.83 8.45 8.00
CA VAL A 32 3.51 8.98 6.82
C VAL A 32 2.74 10.19 6.31
N ARG A 33 3.46 11.27 6.02
CA ARG A 33 2.92 12.45 5.34
C ARG A 33 2.87 12.17 3.83
N ILE A 34 1.67 11.95 3.32
CA ILE A 34 1.47 11.47 1.95
C ILE A 34 1.50 12.64 0.95
N ALA A 35 2.31 12.50 -0.11
CA ALA A 35 2.22 13.28 -1.34
C ALA A 35 1.41 12.51 -2.40
N TRP A 36 0.58 13.23 -3.15
CA TRP A 36 -0.28 12.61 -4.15
C TRP A 36 0.56 12.05 -5.31
N GLY A 37 0.40 10.76 -5.59
CA GLY A 37 1.22 10.02 -6.57
C GLY A 37 2.64 9.69 -6.08
N GLY A 38 2.95 9.95 -4.81
CA GLY A 38 4.25 9.68 -4.20
C GLY A 38 4.41 8.25 -3.69
N PHE A 39 5.67 7.89 -3.44
CA PHE A 39 6.00 6.64 -2.73
C PHE A 39 5.52 6.67 -1.28
N SER A 40 5.38 7.85 -0.68
CA SER A 40 4.80 7.98 0.66
C SER A 40 3.44 7.31 0.82
N MET A 41 2.63 7.20 -0.24
CA MET A 41 1.38 6.43 -0.24
C MET A 41 1.64 4.94 -0.04
N VAL A 42 2.59 4.36 -0.79
CA VAL A 42 3.03 2.96 -0.64
C VAL A 42 3.57 2.74 0.75
N ASN A 43 4.45 3.61 1.23
CA ASN A 43 5.04 3.51 2.57
C ASN A 43 3.94 3.52 3.65
N ALA A 44 2.97 4.45 3.58
CA ALA A 44 1.86 4.51 4.53
C ALA A 44 1.10 3.17 4.61
N THR A 45 0.77 2.57 3.46
CA THR A 45 0.11 1.27 3.40
C THR A 45 1.00 0.14 3.94
N LEU A 46 2.31 0.16 3.68
CA LEU A 46 3.24 -0.82 4.25
C LEU A 46 3.38 -0.69 5.77
N GLN A 47 3.35 0.52 6.33
CA GLN A 47 3.29 0.71 7.79
C GLN A 47 2.01 0.10 8.37
N MET A 48 0.87 0.22 7.66
CA MET A 48 -0.37 -0.45 8.07
C MET A 48 -0.23 -1.97 8.10
N PHE A 49 0.37 -2.58 7.08
CA PHE A 49 0.57 -4.02 7.08
C PHE A 49 1.55 -4.46 8.17
N LYS A 50 2.66 -3.74 8.36
CA LYS A 50 3.61 -3.99 9.45
C LYS A 50 2.95 -3.91 10.82
N TYR A 51 2.07 -2.93 11.04
CA TYR A 51 1.30 -2.84 12.28
C TYR A 51 0.41 -4.07 12.46
N ALA A 52 -0.38 -4.41 11.43
CA ALA A 52 -1.34 -5.50 11.47
C ALA A 52 -0.68 -6.87 11.69
N VAL A 53 0.53 -7.10 11.17
CA VAL A 53 1.28 -8.36 11.37
C VAL A 53 2.22 -8.32 12.58
N GLY A 54 2.16 -7.29 13.43
CA GLY A 54 2.95 -7.23 14.67
C GLY A 54 4.43 -6.94 14.49
N LEU A 55 4.84 -6.35 13.36
CA LEU A 55 6.23 -5.99 13.09
C LEU A 55 6.60 -4.59 13.60
N LEU A 56 5.63 -3.76 13.97
CA LEU A 56 5.92 -2.46 14.57
C LEU A 56 6.06 -2.59 16.09
N PRO A 57 7.06 -1.93 16.72
CA PRO A 57 7.20 -1.86 18.18
C PRO A 57 5.97 -1.33 18.92
N CYS A 58 5.14 -0.54 18.25
CA CYS A 58 3.91 0.03 18.80
C CYS A 58 2.68 -0.88 18.67
N THR A 59 2.81 -2.07 18.07
CA THR A 59 1.66 -2.96 17.91
C THR A 59 1.20 -3.48 19.28
N VAL A 60 -0.04 -3.14 19.65
CA VAL A 60 -0.67 -3.57 20.89
C VAL A 60 -1.36 -4.91 20.66
N GLY A 61 -1.12 -5.89 21.54
CA GLY A 61 -1.74 -7.21 21.45
C GLY A 61 -1.09 -8.18 20.43
N GLY A 62 0.00 -7.76 19.76
CA GLY A 62 0.69 -8.57 18.77
C GLY A 62 0.01 -8.56 17.40
N GLN A 63 0.23 -9.60 16.60
CA GLN A 63 -0.40 -9.72 15.28
C GLN A 63 -1.93 -9.73 15.39
N ILE A 64 -2.58 -8.90 14.57
CA ILE A 64 -4.03 -8.86 14.43
C ILE A 64 -4.48 -10.10 13.65
N ASP A 65 -5.53 -10.78 14.12
CA ASP A 65 -6.14 -11.89 13.40
C ASP A 65 -7.10 -11.37 12.31
N PHE A 66 -6.74 -11.61 11.04
CA PHE A 66 -7.57 -11.26 9.89
C PHE A 66 -7.33 -12.20 8.71
N HIS A 67 -8.38 -12.44 7.92
CA HIS A 67 -8.31 -13.25 6.70
C HIS A 67 -8.03 -12.43 5.44
N LYS A 68 -8.57 -11.20 5.41
CA LYS A 68 -8.53 -10.32 4.24
C LYS A 68 -8.29 -8.88 4.68
N VAL A 69 -7.50 -8.14 3.91
CA VAL A 69 -7.37 -6.69 4.02
C VAL A 69 -8.25 -6.04 2.96
N VAL A 70 -9.11 -5.11 3.34
CA VAL A 70 -9.87 -4.27 2.40
C VAL A 70 -9.33 -2.84 2.52
N HIS A 71 -8.65 -2.36 1.48
CA HIS A 71 -8.03 -1.04 1.49
C HIS A 71 -9.05 0.02 1.01
N ILE A 72 -9.24 1.09 1.77
CA ILE A 72 -10.23 2.15 1.53
C ILE A 72 -9.70 3.52 1.95
N SER A 73 -10.30 4.59 1.42
CA SER A 73 -10.11 5.98 1.89
C SER A 73 -11.32 6.52 2.62
N SER A 74 -11.18 7.73 3.20
CA SER A 74 -12.29 8.52 3.77
C SER A 74 -13.40 8.86 2.78
N THR A 75 -13.14 8.81 1.47
CA THR A 75 -14.13 9.07 0.42
C THR A 75 -14.79 7.79 -0.11
N THR A 76 -14.50 6.64 0.49
CA THR A 76 -15.07 5.35 0.11
C THR A 76 -16.35 5.07 0.90
N TYR A 77 -17.42 4.62 0.24
CA TYR A 77 -18.68 4.26 0.90
C TYR A 77 -19.22 2.91 0.39
N PRO A 78 -19.68 2.00 1.28
CA PRO A 78 -20.18 0.69 0.87
C PRO A 78 -21.53 0.80 0.13
N ILE A 79 -21.65 0.07 -0.99
CA ILE A 79 -22.90 -0.06 -1.75
C ILE A 79 -23.65 -1.37 -1.44
N ALA A 80 -23.09 -2.22 -0.59
CA ALA A 80 -23.64 -3.50 -0.18
C ALA A 80 -23.54 -3.65 1.34
N SER A 81 -24.43 -4.46 1.92
CA SER A 81 -24.42 -4.72 3.36
C SER A 81 -23.17 -5.52 3.77
N LYS A 82 -22.75 -5.39 5.03
CA LYS A 82 -21.67 -6.20 5.62
C LYS A 82 -21.89 -7.70 5.39
N ALA A 83 -23.13 -8.19 5.52
CA ALA A 83 -23.46 -9.59 5.31
C ALA A 83 -23.20 -10.01 3.84
N LYS A 84 -23.62 -9.17 2.88
CA LYS A 84 -23.41 -9.44 1.47
C LYS A 84 -21.93 -9.42 1.08
N ILE A 85 -21.16 -8.46 1.61
CA ILE A 85 -19.72 -8.37 1.38
C ILE A 85 -19.01 -9.63 1.88
N ARG A 86 -19.34 -10.08 3.09
CA ARG A 86 -18.76 -11.31 3.67
C ARG A 86 -19.14 -12.55 2.88
N GLU A 87 -20.40 -12.68 2.48
CA GLU A 87 -20.89 -13.77 1.64
C GLU A 87 -20.08 -13.84 0.34
N GLU A 88 -19.94 -12.73 -0.40
CA GLU A 88 -19.22 -12.71 -1.68
C GLU A 88 -17.73 -13.03 -1.53
N ILE A 89 -17.04 -12.40 -0.58
CA ILE A 89 -15.60 -12.63 -0.37
C ILE A 89 -15.34 -14.09 0.05
N SER A 90 -16.24 -14.69 0.84
CA SER A 90 -16.07 -16.06 1.33
C SER A 90 -16.22 -17.17 0.28
N LYS A 91 -16.69 -16.82 -0.93
CA LYS A 91 -16.78 -17.78 -2.06
C LYS A 91 -15.43 -18.14 -2.66
N TYR A 92 -14.39 -17.37 -2.34
CA TYR A 92 -13.04 -17.54 -2.87
C TYR A 92 -12.09 -18.07 -1.80
N PRO A 93 -10.98 -18.71 -2.20
CA PRO A 93 -9.94 -19.15 -1.27
C PRO A 93 -9.40 -18.05 -0.34
N LEU A 94 -8.91 -18.44 0.83
CA LEU A 94 -8.34 -17.51 1.82
C LEU A 94 -7.10 -16.77 1.30
N ASP A 95 -6.33 -17.40 0.41
CA ASP A 95 -5.15 -16.85 -0.26
C ASP A 95 -5.49 -16.01 -1.51
N ALA A 96 -6.75 -15.95 -1.93
CA ALA A 96 -7.17 -15.15 -3.10
C ALA A 96 -6.97 -13.64 -2.87
N ASN A 97 -6.36 -12.97 -3.85
CA ASN A 97 -6.18 -11.53 -3.91
C ASN A 97 -7.08 -10.93 -5.01
N PHE A 98 -7.72 -9.79 -4.72
CA PHE A 98 -8.58 -9.07 -5.65
C PHE A 98 -8.00 -7.69 -5.89
N MET A 99 -7.46 -7.50 -7.08
CA MET A 99 -6.90 -6.24 -7.52
C MET A 99 -7.19 -6.09 -9.00
N GLN A 100 -7.65 -4.90 -9.40
CA GLN A 100 -7.81 -4.60 -10.81
C GLN A 100 -6.43 -4.30 -11.39
N VAL A 101 -5.81 -5.30 -12.00
CA VAL A 101 -4.54 -5.16 -12.71
C VAL A 101 -4.82 -4.91 -14.19
N VAL A 102 -4.22 -3.86 -14.74
CA VAL A 102 -4.21 -3.63 -16.19
C VAL A 102 -3.23 -4.63 -16.79
N ASN A 103 -3.76 -5.65 -17.47
CA ASN A 103 -3.03 -6.83 -17.95
C ASN A 103 -2.02 -6.57 -19.07
N PHE A 104 -1.68 -5.32 -19.36
CA PHE A 104 -0.63 -4.97 -20.29
C PHE A 104 0.53 -4.42 -19.49
N PRO A 105 1.69 -5.10 -19.46
CA PRO A 105 2.83 -4.57 -18.76
C PRO A 105 3.17 -3.21 -19.35
N LEU A 106 3.35 -2.23 -18.48
CA LEU A 106 3.73 -0.90 -18.93
C LEU A 106 5.13 -0.98 -19.50
N ARG A 107 5.24 -0.75 -20.81
CA ARG A 107 6.51 -0.49 -21.49
C ARG A 107 6.50 0.97 -21.93
N PRO A 108 6.50 1.93 -20.99
CA PRO A 108 6.52 3.32 -21.39
C PRO A 108 7.86 3.56 -22.13
N PRO A 109 7.86 4.43 -23.14
CA PRO A 109 9.05 4.69 -23.95
C PRO A 109 10.21 5.24 -23.11
N HIS A 110 9.88 5.93 -22.01
CA HIS A 110 10.80 6.41 -20.98
C HIS A 110 10.13 6.28 -19.62
N TRP A 111 10.89 5.89 -18.59
CA TRP A 111 10.48 6.15 -17.21
C TRP A 111 11.11 7.47 -16.77
N SER A 112 10.55 8.09 -15.75
CA SER A 112 11.12 9.29 -15.16
C SER A 112 11.45 9.04 -13.71
N TYR A 113 12.62 9.48 -13.28
CA TYR A 113 13.03 9.52 -11.90
C TYR A 113 12.32 10.67 -11.21
N PHE A 114 11.64 10.36 -10.12
CA PHE A 114 11.03 11.35 -9.24
C PHE A 114 11.73 11.38 -7.90
N CYS A 115 11.87 12.58 -7.35
CA CYS A 115 12.22 12.78 -5.95
C CYS A 115 10.99 13.33 -5.24
N GLU A 116 10.58 12.67 -4.16
CA GLU A 116 9.52 13.17 -3.28
C GLU A 116 10.15 14.04 -2.18
N CYS A 117 9.97 15.36 -2.28
CA CYS A 117 10.41 16.30 -1.26
C CYS A 117 9.50 17.53 -1.21
N ASP A 118 9.44 18.19 -0.05
CA ASP A 118 8.58 19.36 0.19
C ASP A 118 7.10 19.10 -0.19
N ASP A 119 6.58 17.92 0.17
CA ASP A 119 5.20 17.46 -0.13
C ASP A 119 4.85 17.34 -1.62
N LYS A 120 5.85 17.32 -2.50
CA LYS A 120 5.67 17.29 -3.95
C LYS A 120 6.56 16.24 -4.59
N LEU A 121 6.14 15.79 -5.76
CA LEU A 121 6.96 14.99 -6.65
C LEU A 121 7.64 15.89 -7.67
N HIS A 122 8.95 15.80 -7.71
CA HIS A 122 9.79 16.52 -8.66
C HIS A 122 10.38 15.53 -9.64
N ARG A 123 10.06 15.67 -10.92
CA ARG A 123 10.72 14.92 -11.98
C ARG A 123 12.15 15.43 -12.12
N ILE A 124 13.14 14.56 -11.94
CA ILE A 124 14.56 14.94 -11.96
C ILE A 124 15.19 14.62 -13.31
N TYR A 125 14.99 13.40 -13.81
CA TYR A 125 15.57 12.95 -15.09
C TYR A 125 14.80 11.74 -15.63
N ASP A 126 15.20 11.23 -16.79
CA ASP A 126 14.61 10.02 -17.36
C ASP A 126 15.35 8.76 -16.89
N LEU A 127 14.63 7.85 -16.27
CA LEU A 127 15.11 6.52 -15.91
C LEU A 127 15.20 5.66 -17.15
N GLU A 128 16.33 4.96 -17.30
CA GLU A 128 16.39 3.83 -18.21
C GLU A 128 15.38 2.78 -17.76
N VAL A 129 14.49 2.40 -18.67
CA VAL A 129 13.47 1.41 -18.36
C VAL A 129 14.17 0.08 -18.09
N PRO A 130 13.87 -0.61 -16.97
CA PRO A 130 14.24 -2.00 -16.80
C PRO A 130 13.42 -2.84 -17.80
N THR A 131 13.74 -2.80 -19.09
CA THR A 131 13.03 -3.53 -20.15
C THR A 131 13.77 -4.80 -20.56
N GLY A 132 13.00 -5.88 -20.70
CA GLY A 132 13.45 -7.17 -21.21
C GLY A 132 14.10 -8.06 -20.14
N THR A 133 14.63 -9.20 -20.57
CA THR A 133 15.33 -10.22 -19.76
C THR A 133 16.52 -9.71 -18.93
N LYS A 134 16.81 -8.40 -18.94
CA LYS A 134 17.89 -7.75 -18.20
C LYS A 134 17.51 -7.33 -16.77
N SER A 135 16.24 -7.01 -16.51
CA SER A 135 15.74 -6.67 -15.16
C SER A 135 15.11 -7.86 -14.43
N GLY A 136 14.59 -8.83 -15.19
CA GLY A 136 14.05 -10.08 -14.67
C GLY A 136 12.57 -10.06 -14.25
N PHE A 137 11.86 -8.94 -14.39
CA PHE A 137 10.44 -8.80 -14.02
C PHE A 137 9.67 -7.83 -14.93
N ASP A 138 8.35 -7.98 -14.97
CA ASP A 138 7.44 -7.10 -15.72
C ASP A 138 6.74 -6.08 -14.79
N LEU A 139 6.60 -4.84 -15.24
CA LEU A 139 5.89 -3.78 -14.53
C LEU A 139 4.40 -3.78 -14.88
N TYR A 140 3.54 -3.64 -13.89
CA TYR A 140 2.09 -3.62 -14.05
C TYR A 140 1.48 -2.36 -13.46
N THR A 141 0.42 -1.85 -14.09
CA THR A 141 -0.47 -0.87 -13.47
C THR A 141 -1.65 -1.59 -12.84
N ALA A 142 -2.06 -1.15 -11.66
CA ALA A 142 -3.20 -1.68 -10.93
C ALA A 142 -3.91 -0.56 -10.16
N SER A 143 -5.14 -0.83 -9.73
CA SER A 143 -5.86 0.08 -8.84
C SER A 143 -5.23 0.10 -7.44
N GLN A 144 -5.22 1.30 -6.83
CA GLN A 144 -4.88 1.49 -5.41
C GLN A 144 -5.91 0.85 -4.44
N TRP A 145 -7.10 0.51 -4.95
CA TRP A 145 -8.15 -0.16 -4.19
C TRP A 145 -8.11 -1.66 -4.45
N PHE A 146 -7.92 -2.43 -3.37
CA PHE A 146 -7.75 -3.86 -3.44
C PHE A 146 -8.32 -4.58 -2.21
N ILE A 147 -8.48 -5.89 -2.36
CA ILE A 147 -8.70 -6.82 -1.27
C ILE A 147 -7.56 -7.85 -1.29
N LEU A 148 -6.72 -7.90 -0.26
CA LEU A 148 -5.59 -8.83 -0.20
C LEU A 148 -5.85 -9.96 0.78
N SER A 149 -5.20 -11.11 0.56
CA SER A 149 -5.07 -12.15 1.56
C SER A 149 -4.14 -11.72 2.70
N SER A 150 -4.31 -12.36 3.86
CA SER A 150 -3.41 -12.16 5.01
C SER A 150 -1.96 -12.51 4.66
N ASP A 151 -1.76 -13.64 3.99
CA ASP A 151 -0.44 -14.11 3.56
C ASP A 151 0.27 -13.11 2.65
N PHE A 152 -0.45 -12.50 1.70
CA PHE A 152 0.14 -11.52 0.79
C PHE A 152 0.41 -10.18 1.49
N ALA A 153 -0.45 -9.75 2.42
CA ALA A 153 -0.17 -8.59 3.27
C ALA A 153 1.07 -8.82 4.15
N GLN A 154 1.25 -10.03 4.68
CA GLN A 154 2.44 -10.41 5.45
C GLN A 154 3.70 -10.42 4.58
N TYR A 155 3.64 -10.97 3.38
CA TYR A 155 4.73 -10.94 2.41
C TYR A 155 5.19 -9.50 2.10
N LEU A 156 4.24 -8.59 1.87
CA LEU A 156 4.50 -7.17 1.66
C LEU A 156 5.11 -6.49 2.90
N ALA A 157 4.61 -6.82 4.10
CA ALA A 157 5.05 -6.20 5.34
C ALA A 157 6.49 -6.57 5.72
N LEU A 158 6.86 -7.83 5.52
CA LEU A 158 8.18 -8.36 5.86
C LEU A 158 9.28 -7.77 4.97
N ALA A 159 9.05 -7.73 3.65
CA ALA A 159 9.99 -7.23 2.64
C ALA A 159 11.45 -7.62 2.98
N GLU A 160 11.72 -8.92 3.16
CA GLU A 160 13.02 -9.39 3.65
C GLU A 160 14.14 -9.21 2.59
N PRO A 161 15.40 -8.99 3.00
CA PRO A 161 16.52 -8.94 2.07
C PRO A 161 16.56 -10.16 1.14
N GLY A 162 16.62 -9.91 -0.17
CA GLY A 162 16.59 -10.95 -1.20
C GLY A 162 15.18 -11.30 -1.72
N SER A 163 14.12 -10.81 -1.09
CA SER A 163 12.76 -10.87 -1.67
C SER A 163 12.60 -9.87 -2.82
N PHE A 164 11.64 -10.14 -3.72
CA PHE A 164 11.29 -9.20 -4.79
C PHE A 164 10.84 -7.85 -4.22
N VAL A 165 10.02 -7.88 -3.17
CA VAL A 165 9.51 -6.66 -2.50
C VAL A 165 10.67 -5.78 -2.04
N TYR A 166 11.65 -6.36 -1.34
CA TYR A 166 12.80 -5.60 -0.84
C TYR A 166 13.58 -4.90 -1.96
N GLY A 167 13.90 -5.62 -3.04
CA GLY A 167 14.61 -5.03 -4.18
C GLY A 167 13.78 -4.01 -4.94
N PHE A 168 12.46 -4.22 -5.02
CA PHE A 168 11.58 -3.36 -5.79
C PHE A 168 11.21 -2.05 -5.06
N LEU A 169 11.32 -2.01 -3.73
CA LEU A 169 11.10 -0.77 -2.95
C LEU A 169 12.04 0.36 -3.38
N GLU A 170 13.32 0.06 -3.61
CA GLU A 170 14.31 1.05 -4.07
C GLU A 170 13.92 1.68 -5.41
N TYR A 171 13.34 0.88 -6.31
CA TYR A 171 12.79 1.39 -7.57
C TYR A 171 11.51 2.19 -7.35
N ALA A 172 10.59 1.68 -6.53
CA ALA A 172 9.28 2.27 -6.29
C ALA A 172 9.37 3.64 -5.58
N GLU A 173 10.43 3.89 -4.82
CA GLU A 173 10.74 5.19 -4.20
C GLU A 173 10.91 6.33 -5.22
N HIS A 174 11.20 6.00 -6.47
CA HIS A 174 11.61 6.97 -7.49
C HIS A 174 10.67 7.05 -8.70
N ILE A 175 9.46 6.51 -8.58
CA ILE A 175 8.44 6.57 -9.64
C ILE A 175 7.23 7.41 -9.23
N VAL A 176 6.48 7.89 -10.23
CA VAL A 176 5.20 8.56 -10.04
C VAL A 176 4.06 7.56 -10.01
N VAL A 177 3.02 7.87 -9.24
CA VAL A 177 1.85 7.00 -9.00
C VAL A 177 2.31 5.61 -8.54
N ALA A 178 3.22 5.60 -7.57
CA ALA A 178 3.86 4.40 -7.07
C ALA A 178 2.85 3.38 -6.52
N ASP A 179 1.76 3.84 -5.91
CA ASP A 179 0.68 3.00 -5.38
C ASP A 179 -0.09 2.24 -6.47
N GLU A 180 -0.25 2.82 -7.67
CA GLU A 180 -0.86 2.14 -8.81
C GLU A 180 0.12 1.24 -9.57
N THR A 181 1.41 1.26 -9.24
CA THR A 181 2.40 0.38 -9.90
C THR A 181 2.89 -0.73 -8.96
N PHE A 182 3.12 -0.39 -7.69
CA PHE A 182 3.83 -1.23 -6.73
C PHE A 182 3.10 -2.53 -6.44
N PHE A 183 1.88 -2.44 -5.89
CA PHE A 183 1.15 -3.62 -5.42
C PHE A 183 0.77 -4.57 -6.56
N GLY A 184 0.39 -4.02 -7.72
CA GLY A 184 0.09 -4.81 -8.92
C GLY A 184 1.32 -5.53 -9.47
N THR A 185 2.47 -4.86 -9.48
CA THR A 185 3.73 -5.46 -9.93
C THR A 185 4.19 -6.57 -9.00
N VAL A 186 4.17 -6.33 -7.69
CA VAL A 186 4.53 -7.35 -6.68
C VAL A 186 3.57 -8.53 -6.70
N LEU A 187 2.28 -8.33 -6.98
CA LEU A 187 1.32 -9.44 -7.04
C LEU A 187 1.56 -10.37 -8.26
N LYS A 188 2.18 -9.84 -9.31
CA LYS A 188 2.36 -10.54 -10.60
C LYS A 188 3.73 -11.20 -10.77
N ASN A 189 4.70 -10.89 -9.91
CA ASN A 189 6.06 -11.43 -9.94
C ASN A 189 6.37 -12.15 -8.62
#